data_AF-A0A7V8X130-F1
#
_entry.id   AF-A0A7V8X130-F1
#
_cell.length_a   1.000
_cell.length_b   1.000
_cell.length_c   1.000
_cell.angle_alpha   90.00
_cell.angle_beta   90.00
_cell.angle_gamma   90.00
#
_symmetry.space_group_name_H-M   'P 1'
#
loop_
_entity.id
_entity.type
_entity.pdbx_description
1 polymer ?
#
loop_
_entity_poly.entity_id
_entity_poly.type
_entity_poly.pdbx_seq_one_letter_code
_entity_poly.pdbx_strand_id
1 'polypeptide(L)'
;MTLALSPSDDSLPFTARLVHRLSARAAERGSSTRRGFLARAAIVGAAVATNPVRYLLRPGTAYAQVTGCGDGNGCGTGWTVFCVTVAGNRGKNTCPPGSFAAGWWKADNSAYCKGRARYYIDCNRLPSQPGSCGCVSCYSQPGSCDQRRYCCNNFRYGQCHQEIAGVTPVVCRIITCTPPWQWDPRCTTSSRTDNRTAFHTAPELAPMGASDISIKYQDLGLLGSRLGRSTTSEYDAAGGGRRTDFEQGTIFFRAAEGAHEVLTPIRDAWATYGGPAGFLGYPVSDSVPVADGLRNDFAGGGSIGWSAVTRAHLVLGAIRAHWLSLGAAAGPLGYPMSEEEAAPRDGRQSRFQNGTITWRPDLAAHAVSGVIHQRWQALGGAAGVLGYPLTDELGTGDTRGRVSWFEAGGIFATATTGAHDVQNPTLSAWYRYGGPTGTLGYPGADSVALPEGGQWTRFERGSVVSRPDIGDRVVRGAVHVKYLELGGPTGALGVPVTDEAGTGDRRGQVSWFQSGAIFWTAATGAHEVHNPILTEWYRRGGPTGPLGYPVADTERPLGAEVSRFERGTITYDILTGGFS
;
A
#
# COMPACT_ATOMS: atom_id res chain seq x y z
N MET A 1 -7.47 58.96 26.75
CA MET A 1 -6.66 58.98 25.52
C MET A 1 -5.22 59.02 25.99
N THR A 2 -4.59 57.87 26.13
CA THR A 2 -3.36 57.70 26.91
C THR A 2 -2.35 56.96 26.05
N LEU A 3 -1.23 57.62 25.77
CA LEU A 3 -0.07 57.11 25.05
C LEU A 3 0.53 55.91 25.79
N ALA A 4 0.60 54.76 25.15
CA ALA A 4 1.38 53.63 25.62
C ALA A 4 2.85 53.81 25.22
N LEU A 5 3.73 53.78 26.22
CA LEU A 5 5.17 53.91 26.13
C LEU A 5 5.78 52.76 25.31
N SER A 6 6.68 53.09 24.38
CA SER A 6 7.54 52.13 23.68
C SER A 6 8.47 51.43 24.69
N PRO A 7 8.71 50.11 24.59
CA PRO A 7 9.70 49.44 25.43
C PRO A 7 11.10 50.01 25.19
N SER A 8 11.90 50.08 26.26
CA SER A 8 13.29 50.53 26.22
C SER A 8 14.18 49.51 25.49
N ASP A 9 15.14 50.04 24.73
CA ASP A 9 16.01 49.34 23.76
C ASP A 9 16.85 48.21 24.39
N ASP A 10 16.97 48.14 25.71
CA ASP A 10 17.75 47.14 26.45
C ASP A 10 17.08 45.76 26.58
N SER A 11 15.80 45.64 26.26
CA SER A 11 15.04 44.38 26.31
C SER A 11 15.13 43.54 25.03
N LEU A 12 15.82 44.03 23.99
CA LEU A 12 15.87 43.38 22.68
C LEU A 12 17.08 42.44 22.51
N PRO A 13 16.95 41.33 21.74
CA PRO A 13 18.08 40.47 21.35
C PRO A 13 19.22 41.30 20.74
N PHE A 14 20.48 40.85 20.92
CA PHE A 14 21.66 41.60 20.43
C PHE A 14 21.57 41.95 18.94
N THR A 15 21.05 41.03 18.12
CA THR A 15 20.82 41.22 16.69
C THR A 15 19.80 42.34 16.42
N ALA A 16 18.72 42.44 17.21
CA ALA A 16 17.72 43.49 17.08
C ALA A 16 18.26 44.87 17.50
N ARG A 17 19.03 44.94 18.60
CA ARG A 17 19.72 46.18 19.03
C ARG A 17 20.74 46.66 17.99
N LEU A 18 21.48 45.72 17.38
CA LEU A 18 22.45 46.02 16.35
C LEU A 18 21.78 46.57 15.08
N VAL A 19 20.66 45.97 14.66
CA VAL A 19 19.84 46.46 13.54
C VAL A 19 19.27 47.85 13.82
N HIS A 20 18.79 48.11 15.04
CA HIS A 20 18.32 49.44 15.45
C HIS A 20 19.43 50.51 15.36
N ARG A 21 20.63 50.23 15.88
CA ARG A 21 21.76 51.18 15.85
C ARG A 21 22.30 51.43 14.43
N LEU A 22 22.36 50.41 13.59
CA LEU A 22 22.84 50.54 12.21
C LEU A 22 21.84 51.25 11.31
N SER A 23 20.54 51.01 11.50
CA SER A 23 19.48 51.69 10.76
C SER A 23 19.36 53.16 11.14
N ALA A 24 19.60 53.52 12.41
CA ALA A 24 19.71 54.91 12.86
C ALA A 24 20.90 55.66 12.24
N ARG A 25 22.11 55.08 12.22
CA ARG A 25 23.29 55.68 11.55
C ARG A 25 23.14 55.81 10.04
N ALA A 26 22.38 54.93 9.40
CA ALA A 26 22.09 55.00 7.97
C ALA A 26 21.09 56.13 7.62
N ALA A 27 20.27 56.58 8.58
CA ALA A 27 19.34 57.69 8.41
C ALA A 27 20.05 59.07 8.35
N GLU A 28 21.25 59.18 8.91
CA GLU A 28 22.03 60.44 8.97
C GLU A 28 22.77 60.77 7.65
N ARG A 29 22.87 59.84 6.69
CA ARG A 29 23.48 60.08 5.37
C ARG A 29 22.40 60.18 4.29
N GLY A 30 22.08 61.41 3.91
CA GLY A 30 20.86 61.79 3.18
C GLY A 30 20.65 61.29 1.74
N SER A 31 19.40 61.51 1.29
CA SER A 31 18.77 61.32 -0.03
C SER A 31 18.38 59.89 -0.45
N SER A 32 17.30 59.37 0.14
CA SER A 32 16.42 58.44 -0.58
C SER A 32 14.97 58.65 -0.16
N THR A 33 14.03 58.45 -1.09
CA THR A 33 12.59 58.52 -0.79
C THR A 33 12.25 57.56 0.36
N ARG A 34 11.20 57.85 1.15
CA ARG A 34 10.78 57.03 2.31
C ARG A 34 10.73 55.53 1.99
N ARG A 35 10.33 55.18 0.76
CA ARG A 35 10.28 53.80 0.25
C ARG A 35 11.67 53.20 -0.04
N GLY A 36 12.58 53.98 -0.62
CA GLY A 36 13.97 53.57 -0.87
C GLY A 36 14.76 53.38 0.42
N PHE A 37 14.50 54.23 1.42
CA PHE A 37 15.08 54.10 2.76
C PHE A 37 14.62 52.81 3.46
N LEU A 38 13.31 52.55 3.50
CA LEU A 38 12.75 51.35 4.12
C LEU A 38 13.23 50.05 3.45
N ALA A 39 13.36 50.05 2.11
CA ALA A 39 13.87 48.88 1.38
C ALA A 39 15.35 48.60 1.72
N ARG A 40 16.19 49.63 1.82
CA ARG A 40 17.61 49.49 2.18
C ARG A 40 17.78 49.05 3.64
N ALA A 41 16.99 49.62 4.55
CA ALA A 41 17.00 49.24 5.97
C ALA A 41 16.57 47.78 6.18
N ALA A 42 15.55 47.31 5.45
CA ALA A 42 15.11 45.92 5.51
C ALA A 42 16.18 44.92 5.04
N ILE A 43 16.92 45.25 3.98
CA ILE A 43 18.01 44.40 3.45
C ILE A 43 19.18 44.33 4.44
N VAL A 44 19.57 45.47 5.04
CA VAL A 44 20.60 45.50 6.08
C VAL A 44 20.17 44.71 7.32
N GLY A 45 18.90 44.85 7.73
CA GLY A 45 18.32 44.08 8.82
C GLY A 45 18.35 42.57 8.57
N ALA A 46 17.99 42.15 7.35
CA ALA A 46 18.08 40.75 6.93
C ALA A 46 19.52 40.23 6.95
N ALA A 47 20.49 41.01 6.42
CA ALA A 47 21.91 40.62 6.37
C ALA A 47 22.51 40.36 7.77
N VAL A 48 22.20 41.24 8.72
CA VAL A 48 22.63 41.12 10.12
C VAL A 48 21.95 39.94 10.82
N ALA A 49 20.69 39.63 10.47
CA ALA A 49 19.96 38.51 11.03
C ALA A 49 20.42 37.15 10.49
N THR A 50 20.76 37.06 9.20
CA THR A 50 21.09 35.78 8.54
C THR A 50 22.57 35.47 8.49
N ASN A 51 23.47 36.47 8.49
CA ASN A 51 24.92 36.24 8.43
C ASN A 51 25.75 37.33 9.15
N PRO A 52 25.58 37.50 10.47
CA PRO A 52 26.14 38.63 11.23
C PRO A 52 27.68 38.69 11.23
N VAL A 53 28.34 37.55 11.42
CA VAL A 53 29.81 37.49 11.56
C VAL A 53 30.50 37.81 10.24
N ARG A 54 29.99 37.30 9.11
CA ARG A 54 30.56 37.56 7.78
C ARG A 54 30.31 38.99 7.31
N TYR A 55 29.15 39.56 7.59
CA TYR A 55 28.84 40.97 7.29
C TYR A 55 29.72 41.95 8.07
N LEU A 56 30.12 41.60 9.30
CA LEU A 56 30.99 42.44 10.13
C LEU A 56 32.48 42.31 9.77
N LEU A 57 32.94 41.12 9.35
CA LEU A 57 34.36 40.82 9.18
C LEU A 57 34.85 40.86 7.72
N ARG A 58 33.97 40.92 6.72
CA ARG A 58 34.36 41.03 5.31
C ARG A 58 33.74 42.27 4.66
N PRO A 59 34.54 43.12 3.97
CA PRO A 59 33.98 44.21 3.18
C PRO A 59 33.10 43.63 2.06
N GLY A 60 31.83 44.00 2.05
CA GLY A 60 30.85 43.58 1.05
C GLY A 60 29.49 44.26 1.25
N THR A 61 28.64 44.28 0.24
CA THR A 61 27.29 44.86 0.38
C THR A 61 26.40 44.02 1.31
N ALA A 62 25.46 44.65 2.04
CA ALA A 62 24.47 43.93 2.85
C ALA A 62 23.66 42.92 2.02
N TYR A 63 23.46 43.23 0.75
CA TYR A 63 22.77 42.35 -0.20
C TYR A 63 23.59 41.10 -0.55
N ALA A 64 24.91 41.22 -0.70
CA ALA A 64 25.84 40.11 -0.92
C ALA A 64 25.80 39.08 0.23
N GLN A 65 25.52 39.52 1.46
CA GLN A 65 25.45 38.64 2.63
C GLN A 65 24.11 37.92 2.79
N VAL A 66 23.02 38.49 2.25
CA VAL A 66 21.69 37.85 2.22
C VAL A 66 21.58 36.83 1.09
N THR A 67 22.32 37.04 -0.02
CA THR A 67 22.16 36.29 -1.28
C THR A 67 23.36 35.39 -1.64
N GLY A 68 24.52 35.56 -1.00
CA GLY A 68 25.73 34.81 -1.32
C GLY A 68 26.50 35.28 -2.56
N CYS A 69 26.03 36.32 -3.25
CA CYS A 69 26.68 36.86 -4.45
C CYS A 69 27.75 37.89 -4.07
N GLY A 70 29.02 37.68 -4.46
CA GLY A 70 30.10 38.65 -4.24
C GLY A 70 29.93 39.95 -5.03
N ASP A 71 30.64 41.01 -4.62
CA ASP A 71 30.57 42.31 -5.28
C ASP A 71 31.27 42.25 -6.65
N GLY A 72 30.51 42.45 -7.73
CA GLY A 72 31.07 42.79 -9.05
C GLY A 72 30.51 42.06 -10.27
N ASN A 73 29.92 40.85 -10.16
CA ASN A 73 29.16 40.11 -11.18
C ASN A 73 29.06 38.62 -10.81
N GLY A 74 27.85 38.05 -10.67
CA GLY A 74 27.61 36.60 -10.66
C GLY A 74 26.12 36.30 -10.40
N CYS A 75 25.43 35.24 -10.87
CA CYS A 75 25.65 34.05 -11.69
C CYS A 75 26.97 33.91 -12.49
N GLY A 76 27.91 33.10 -12.01
CA GLY A 76 28.80 32.37 -12.93
C GLY A 76 28.09 31.04 -13.24
N THR A 77 27.81 30.60 -14.46
CA THR A 77 28.45 30.85 -15.76
C THR A 77 27.53 30.38 -16.89
N GLY A 78 26.32 30.93 -16.97
CA GLY A 78 25.50 30.90 -18.20
C GLY A 78 24.49 29.76 -18.32
N TRP A 79 23.36 29.89 -17.62
CA TRP A 79 22.16 29.06 -17.82
C TRP A 79 20.94 29.93 -17.52
N THR A 80 19.85 29.79 -18.29
CA THR A 80 18.68 30.70 -18.38
C THR A 80 18.48 31.65 -17.18
N VAL A 81 19.12 32.82 -17.23
CA VAL A 81 19.14 33.76 -16.11
C VAL A 81 17.83 34.57 -16.11
N PHE A 82 17.03 34.39 -15.06
CA PHE A 82 16.01 35.36 -14.69
C PHE A 82 16.68 36.72 -14.48
N CYS A 83 16.07 37.82 -14.96
CA CYS A 83 16.71 39.14 -14.90
C CYS A 83 17.19 39.40 -13.46
N VAL A 84 18.50 39.61 -13.28
CA VAL A 84 19.14 39.86 -11.98
C VAL A 84 18.24 40.81 -11.20
N THR A 85 17.63 40.29 -10.15
CA THR A 85 16.42 40.82 -9.52
C THR A 85 16.46 42.33 -9.42
N VAL A 86 15.56 43.02 -10.15
CA VAL A 86 15.00 44.35 -9.85
C VAL A 86 15.99 45.55 -9.78
N ALA A 87 17.29 45.32 -9.56
CA ALA A 87 18.31 46.34 -9.29
C ALA A 87 18.75 47.07 -10.57
N GLY A 88 18.85 46.37 -11.70
CA GLY A 88 19.15 46.97 -13.00
C GLY A 88 18.02 47.84 -13.56
N ASN A 89 16.82 47.74 -12.99
CA ASN A 89 15.61 48.46 -13.42
C ASN A 89 14.97 49.29 -12.29
N ARG A 90 15.81 49.81 -11.37
CA ARG A 90 15.41 50.74 -10.30
C ARG A 90 14.24 50.27 -9.41
N GLY A 91 14.07 48.98 -9.17
CA GLY A 91 12.93 48.53 -8.36
C GLY A 91 11.75 47.93 -9.15
N LYS A 92 11.81 47.88 -10.49
CA LYS A 92 10.68 47.45 -11.33
C LYS A 92 10.85 46.02 -11.86
N ASN A 93 9.76 45.24 -11.81
CA ASN A 93 9.68 43.90 -12.40
C ASN A 93 9.29 43.97 -13.89
N THR A 94 10.07 44.72 -14.67
CA THR A 94 9.87 44.90 -16.13
C THR A 94 11.20 44.71 -16.88
N CYS A 95 11.14 44.55 -18.21
CA CYS A 95 12.34 44.27 -19.02
C CYS A 95 13.41 45.36 -18.83
N PRO A 96 14.71 44.97 -18.72
CA PRO A 96 15.78 45.91 -18.49
C PRO A 96 15.96 46.86 -19.68
N PRO A 97 16.57 48.04 -19.46
CA PRO A 97 16.92 48.97 -20.54
C PRO A 97 17.69 48.27 -21.67
N GLY A 98 17.37 48.61 -22.92
CA GLY A 98 17.97 47.97 -24.10
C GLY A 98 17.30 46.64 -24.51
N SER A 99 16.24 46.23 -23.80
CA SER A 99 15.41 45.07 -24.15
C SER A 99 13.92 45.41 -24.09
N PHE A 100 13.08 44.54 -24.65
CA PHE A 100 11.62 44.66 -24.67
C PHE A 100 10.96 43.30 -24.43
N ALA A 101 9.74 43.30 -23.89
CA ALA A 101 8.97 42.06 -23.72
C ALA A 101 8.55 41.56 -25.10
N ALA A 102 9.04 40.41 -25.54
CA ALA A 102 8.77 39.92 -26.90
C ALA A 102 7.67 38.85 -26.94
N GLY A 103 7.50 38.12 -25.84
CA GLY A 103 6.53 37.04 -25.71
C GLY A 103 6.48 36.49 -24.28
N TRP A 104 5.45 35.71 -23.98
CA TRP A 104 5.23 35.17 -22.65
C TRP A 104 4.44 33.86 -22.66
N TRP A 105 4.64 33.04 -21.63
CA TRP A 105 3.76 31.91 -21.35
C TRP A 105 3.34 31.90 -19.89
N LYS A 106 2.19 31.28 -19.60
CA LYS A 106 1.71 31.09 -18.24
C LYS A 106 1.84 29.64 -17.79
N ALA A 107 1.98 29.46 -16.48
CA ALA A 107 1.84 28.19 -15.80
C ALA A 107 0.80 28.36 -14.68
N ASP A 108 -0.29 27.61 -14.78
CA ASP A 108 -1.37 27.60 -13.79
C ASP A 108 -0.93 26.80 -12.53
N ASN A 109 -1.60 27.04 -11.39
CA ASN A 109 -1.29 26.40 -10.09
C ASN A 109 0.16 26.56 -9.60
N SER A 110 0.77 27.71 -9.84
CA SER A 110 2.13 27.98 -9.37
C SER A 110 2.16 28.25 -7.86
N ALA A 111 3.00 27.50 -7.13
CA ALA A 111 3.29 27.73 -5.72
C ALA A 111 3.87 29.15 -5.47
N TYR A 112 4.69 29.65 -6.41
CA TYR A 112 5.26 31.01 -6.34
C TYR A 112 4.18 32.10 -6.34
N CYS A 113 3.05 31.85 -7.01
CA CYS A 113 1.92 32.76 -7.07
C CYS A 113 0.75 32.34 -6.18
N LYS A 114 1.01 31.55 -5.13
CA LYS A 114 0.00 31.10 -4.15
C LYS A 114 -1.19 30.39 -4.82
N GLY A 115 -0.90 29.48 -5.76
CA GLY A 115 -1.91 28.73 -6.50
C GLY A 115 -2.51 29.46 -7.70
N ARG A 116 -2.17 30.74 -7.93
CA ARG A 116 -2.56 31.46 -9.15
C ARG A 116 -1.60 31.17 -10.30
N ALA A 117 -1.98 31.62 -11.49
CA ALA A 117 -1.12 31.61 -12.66
C ALA A 117 0.16 32.44 -12.44
N ARG A 118 1.29 31.87 -12.85
CA ARG A 118 2.60 32.52 -12.97
C ARG A 118 2.88 32.78 -14.44
N TYR A 119 3.46 33.93 -14.76
CA TYR A 119 3.81 34.33 -16.12
C TYR A 119 5.32 34.42 -16.26
N TYR A 120 5.84 33.83 -17.32
CA TYR A 120 7.22 33.89 -17.76
C TYR A 120 7.29 34.77 -19.01
N ILE A 121 8.09 35.83 -18.96
CA ILE A 121 8.23 36.80 -20.05
C ILE A 121 9.66 36.78 -20.57
N ASP A 122 9.82 36.61 -21.87
CA ASP A 122 11.10 36.74 -22.55
C ASP A 122 11.36 38.22 -22.88
N CYS A 123 12.45 38.77 -22.35
CA CYS A 123 12.92 40.11 -22.67
C CYS A 123 13.98 40.03 -23.78
N ASN A 124 13.61 40.36 -25.01
CA ASN A 124 14.53 40.29 -26.15
C ASN A 124 15.25 41.61 -26.35
N ARG A 125 16.46 41.56 -26.90
CA ARG A 125 17.29 42.74 -27.17
C ARG A 125 16.60 43.64 -28.20
N LEU A 126 16.64 44.96 -28.02
CA LEU A 126 16.21 45.88 -29.08
C LEU A 126 17.15 45.79 -30.29
N PRO A 127 16.64 45.75 -31.54
CA PRO A 127 17.49 45.67 -32.74
C PRO A 127 18.57 46.76 -32.83
N SER A 128 18.29 47.95 -32.29
CA SER A 128 19.17 49.13 -32.31
C SER A 128 20.30 49.11 -31.27
N GLN A 129 20.34 48.14 -30.36
CA GLN A 129 21.36 48.07 -29.30
C GLN A 129 22.56 47.22 -29.74
N PRO A 130 23.82 47.62 -29.49
CA PRO A 130 24.98 46.80 -29.83
C PRO A 130 24.95 45.43 -29.13
N GLY A 131 25.32 44.37 -29.84
CA GLY A 131 25.35 43.01 -29.29
C GLY A 131 26.59 42.81 -28.42
N SER A 132 26.43 42.41 -27.15
CA SER A 132 27.54 42.11 -26.25
C SER A 132 27.98 40.63 -26.27
N CYS A 133 27.44 39.81 -27.18
CA CYS A 133 27.58 38.36 -27.14
C CYS A 133 27.42 37.73 -28.54
N GLY A 134 28.39 36.91 -28.96
CA GLY A 134 28.37 36.16 -30.23
C GLY A 134 28.20 34.65 -30.02
N CYS A 135 27.53 33.97 -30.95
CA CYS A 135 27.27 32.52 -30.92
C CYS A 135 28.48 31.64 -31.27
N VAL A 136 29.61 32.25 -31.68
CA VAL A 136 30.75 31.53 -32.29
C VAL A 136 31.50 30.64 -31.29
N SER A 137 31.36 30.86 -29.97
CA SER A 137 32.07 30.10 -28.94
C SER A 137 31.47 28.72 -28.59
N CYS A 138 30.39 28.29 -29.24
CA CYS A 138 29.77 26.98 -28.97
C CYS A 138 30.40 25.82 -29.76
N TYR A 139 31.27 26.10 -30.74
CA TYR A 139 31.91 25.05 -31.56
C TYR A 139 33.23 24.54 -30.98
N SER A 140 33.84 25.24 -30.03
CA SER A 140 35.24 25.01 -29.62
C SER A 140 35.42 24.54 -28.18
N GLN A 141 34.36 24.08 -27.50
CA GLN A 141 34.41 23.52 -26.13
C GLN A 141 33.50 22.29 -26.00
N PRO A 142 33.85 21.29 -25.17
CA PRO A 142 33.08 20.06 -25.05
C PRO A 142 31.79 20.31 -24.23
N GLY A 143 30.67 20.46 -24.93
CA GLY A 143 29.37 20.76 -24.31
C GLY A 143 28.17 20.27 -25.15
N SER A 144 27.08 19.84 -24.50
CA SER A 144 25.85 19.37 -25.17
C SER A 144 24.94 20.53 -25.65
N CYS A 145 23.92 20.23 -26.46
CA CYS A 145 22.99 21.24 -26.98
C CYS A 145 22.14 21.94 -25.90
N ASP A 146 22.09 21.40 -24.69
CA ASP A 146 21.35 21.98 -23.56
C ASP A 146 22.06 23.22 -22.99
N GLN A 147 23.34 23.43 -23.34
CA GLN A 147 24.23 24.52 -22.92
C GLN A 147 24.00 25.86 -23.66
N ARG A 148 22.77 26.15 -24.10
CA ARG A 148 22.48 27.36 -24.90
C ARG A 148 22.50 28.63 -24.04
N ARG A 149 23.57 29.40 -24.19
CA ARG A 149 23.67 30.83 -23.84
C ARG A 149 22.43 31.58 -24.35
N TYR A 150 21.83 32.47 -23.56
CA TYR A 150 20.63 33.24 -23.92
C TYR A 150 20.74 33.95 -25.30
N CYS A 151 21.96 34.29 -25.70
CA CYS A 151 22.32 34.86 -27.00
C CYS A 151 21.98 33.97 -28.21
N CYS A 152 21.87 32.64 -28.00
CA CYS A 152 21.56 31.65 -29.03
C CYS A 152 20.06 31.36 -29.17
N ASN A 153 19.25 31.78 -28.19
CA ASN A 153 17.79 31.66 -28.26
C ASN A 153 17.22 32.89 -28.96
N ASN A 154 17.25 32.81 -30.29
CA ASN A 154 16.64 33.81 -31.16
C ASN A 154 15.23 33.39 -31.55
N PHE A 155 14.28 33.60 -30.65
CA PHE A 155 12.90 33.16 -30.81
C PHE A 155 11.93 34.20 -30.23
N ARG A 156 10.70 34.21 -30.73
CA ARG A 156 9.64 35.11 -30.30
C ARG A 156 8.25 34.47 -30.45
N TYR A 157 7.47 34.48 -29.37
CA TYR A 157 6.10 33.92 -29.35
C TYR A 157 5.04 34.77 -30.06
N GLY A 158 5.36 36.00 -30.45
CA GLY A 158 4.44 36.84 -31.21
C GLY A 158 3.34 37.52 -30.37
N GLN A 159 3.49 37.61 -29.05
CA GLN A 159 2.44 38.14 -28.17
C GLN A 159 2.63 39.58 -27.71
N CYS A 160 3.85 40.13 -27.78
CA CYS A 160 4.15 41.49 -27.34
C CYS A 160 4.95 42.25 -28.40
N HIS A 161 4.75 43.57 -28.52
CA HIS A 161 5.56 44.49 -29.33
C HIS A 161 5.67 44.15 -30.84
N GLN A 162 4.60 43.59 -31.45
CA GLN A 162 4.62 43.04 -32.82
C GLN A 162 5.08 44.02 -33.91
N GLU A 163 5.07 45.33 -33.62
CA GLU A 163 5.63 46.38 -34.48
C GLU A 163 7.16 46.27 -34.70
N ILE A 164 7.90 45.63 -33.80
CA ILE A 164 9.35 45.43 -33.93
C ILE A 164 9.60 44.25 -34.87
N ALA A 165 10.16 44.49 -36.06
CA ALA A 165 10.41 43.43 -37.03
C ALA A 165 11.59 42.51 -36.63
N GLY A 166 11.50 41.23 -37.02
CA GLY A 166 12.54 40.24 -36.83
C GLY A 166 12.54 39.55 -35.46
N VAL A 167 13.54 38.69 -35.27
CA VAL A 167 13.81 38.00 -34.01
C VAL A 167 15.18 38.44 -33.51
N THR A 168 15.23 38.85 -32.24
CA THR A 168 16.47 39.16 -31.53
C THR A 168 16.66 38.20 -30.35
N PRO A 169 17.90 38.00 -29.87
CA PRO A 169 18.15 37.10 -28.76
C PRO A 169 17.43 37.53 -27.47
N VAL A 170 16.97 36.54 -26.71
CA VAL A 170 16.45 36.74 -25.34
C VAL A 170 17.62 37.20 -24.47
N VAL A 171 17.52 38.35 -23.81
CA VAL A 171 18.56 38.91 -22.91
C VAL A 171 18.35 38.42 -21.48
N CYS A 172 17.10 38.38 -21.02
CA CYS A 172 16.74 37.81 -19.72
C CYS A 172 15.26 37.42 -19.69
N ARG A 173 14.85 36.68 -18.64
CA ARG A 173 13.45 36.32 -18.39
C ARG A 173 12.90 36.96 -17.13
N ILE A 174 11.64 37.39 -17.18
CA ILE A 174 10.91 37.92 -16.02
C ILE A 174 9.87 36.92 -15.56
N ILE A 175 9.76 36.76 -14.24
CA ILE A 175 8.67 36.04 -13.61
C ILE A 175 7.77 37.04 -12.93
N THR A 176 6.47 36.90 -13.12
CA THR A 176 5.48 37.71 -12.42
C THR A 176 4.20 36.93 -12.15
N CYS A 177 3.50 37.29 -11.08
CA CYS A 177 2.15 36.80 -10.80
C CYS A 177 1.06 37.71 -11.37
N THR A 178 1.48 38.80 -12.03
CA THR A 178 0.63 39.79 -12.68
C THR A 178 0.69 39.60 -14.20
N PRO A 179 -0.44 39.49 -14.89
CA PRO A 179 -0.44 39.29 -16.33
C PRO A 179 0.33 40.39 -17.11
N PRO A 180 1.09 40.04 -18.16
CA PRO A 180 1.93 40.98 -18.90
C PRO A 180 1.18 42.16 -19.51
N TRP A 181 -0.02 41.91 -20.06
CA TRP A 181 -0.86 42.94 -20.67
C TRP A 181 -1.39 44.00 -19.68
N GLN A 182 -1.26 43.78 -18.36
CA GLN A 182 -1.66 44.77 -17.37
C GLN A 182 -0.62 45.86 -17.15
N TRP A 183 0.66 45.59 -17.46
CA TRP A 183 1.75 46.57 -17.27
C TRP A 183 2.46 46.93 -18.59
N ASP A 184 2.27 46.15 -19.64
CA ASP A 184 2.67 46.50 -21.00
C ASP A 184 1.47 46.40 -21.96
N PRO A 185 0.90 47.53 -22.42
CA PRO A 185 -0.26 47.53 -23.31
C PRO A 185 0.05 46.99 -24.71
N ARG A 186 1.32 46.79 -25.06
CA ARG A 186 1.74 46.18 -26.33
C ARG A 186 1.72 44.65 -26.27
N CYS A 187 1.43 44.07 -25.11
CA CYS A 187 1.20 42.64 -24.95
C CYS A 187 -0.29 42.27 -25.15
N THR A 188 -0.52 41.22 -25.92
CA THR A 188 -1.84 40.63 -26.14
C THR A 188 -2.26 39.72 -24.99
N THR A 189 -3.55 39.40 -24.91
CA THR A 189 -4.15 38.42 -23.99
C THR A 189 -4.10 36.98 -24.52
N SER A 190 -3.54 36.75 -25.71
CA SER A 190 -3.40 35.43 -26.31
C SER A 190 -2.44 34.58 -25.49
N SER A 191 -2.94 33.52 -24.85
CA SER A 191 -2.20 32.71 -23.88
C SER A 191 -1.44 31.56 -24.53
N ARG A 192 -0.16 31.43 -24.20
CA ARG A 192 0.60 30.18 -24.29
C ARG A 192 0.71 29.60 -22.89
N THR A 193 0.37 28.33 -22.72
CA THR A 193 0.32 27.69 -21.40
C THR A 193 1.28 26.50 -21.38
N ASP A 194 2.15 26.47 -20.38
CA ASP A 194 3.01 25.33 -20.09
C ASP A 194 3.06 25.09 -18.57
N ASN A 195 2.16 24.23 -18.09
CA ASN A 195 2.03 23.92 -16.67
C ASN A 195 3.19 23.06 -16.14
N ARG A 196 4.03 22.47 -17.01
CA ARG A 196 5.24 21.75 -16.55
C ARG A 196 6.23 22.71 -15.89
N THR A 197 6.19 23.97 -16.29
CA THR A 197 7.03 25.01 -15.69
C THR A 197 6.47 25.58 -14.38
N ALA A 198 5.31 25.15 -13.87
CA ALA A 198 4.69 25.74 -12.67
C ALA A 198 5.59 25.68 -11.41
N PHE A 199 6.44 24.66 -11.35
CA PHE A 199 7.32 24.37 -10.22
C PHE A 199 8.80 24.72 -10.47
N HIS A 200 9.13 25.40 -11.57
CA HIS A 200 10.48 25.89 -11.86
C HIS A 200 10.78 27.13 -10.99
N THR A 201 10.96 26.94 -9.68
CA THR A 201 11.16 27.99 -8.67
C THR A 201 12.61 28.17 -8.25
N ALA A 202 13.53 27.39 -8.82
CA ALA A 202 14.95 27.48 -8.50
C ALA A 202 15.53 28.82 -8.99
N PRO A 203 16.28 29.56 -8.14
CA PRO A 203 17.01 30.73 -8.58
C PRO A 203 18.17 30.37 -9.53
N GLU A 204 18.70 29.14 -9.46
CA GLU A 204 19.72 28.54 -10.34
C GLU A 204 19.49 27.02 -10.50
N LEU A 205 19.97 26.39 -11.58
CA LEU A 205 20.16 24.92 -11.60
C LEU A 205 21.21 24.55 -10.56
N ALA A 206 21.09 23.40 -9.89
CA ALA A 206 21.99 22.99 -8.82
C ALA A 206 23.47 23.25 -9.21
N PRO A 207 24.22 24.05 -8.43
CA PRO A 207 25.57 24.45 -8.79
C PRO A 207 26.49 23.22 -8.89
N MET A 208 27.60 23.34 -9.64
CA MET A 208 28.68 22.34 -9.59
C MET A 208 29.09 22.14 -8.12
N GLY A 209 28.96 20.91 -7.60
CA GLY A 209 29.23 20.58 -6.19
C GLY A 209 28.01 20.55 -5.27
N ALA A 210 26.77 20.64 -5.79
CA ALA A 210 25.58 20.32 -5.03
C ALA A 210 25.62 18.85 -4.55
N SER A 211 25.27 18.62 -3.29
CA SER A 211 25.20 17.26 -2.76
C SER A 211 24.03 16.48 -3.37
N ASP A 212 24.15 15.16 -3.43
CA ASP A 212 23.08 14.27 -3.89
C ASP A 212 21.77 14.47 -3.13
N ILE A 213 21.86 14.80 -1.83
CA ILE A 213 20.70 15.13 -1.00
C ILE A 213 20.02 16.42 -1.48
N SER A 214 20.80 17.44 -1.85
CA SER A 214 20.26 18.70 -2.35
C SER A 214 19.56 18.51 -3.70
N ILE A 215 20.16 17.70 -4.59
CA ILE A 215 19.57 17.33 -5.87
C ILE A 215 18.26 16.57 -5.64
N LYS A 216 18.26 15.56 -4.75
CA LYS A 216 17.06 14.79 -4.40
C LYS A 216 15.93 15.66 -3.87
N TYR A 217 16.23 16.55 -2.92
CA TYR A 217 15.24 17.46 -2.35
C TYR A 217 14.65 18.39 -3.43
N GLN A 218 15.46 18.82 -4.40
CA GLN A 218 15.01 19.59 -5.55
C GLN A 218 14.06 18.79 -6.45
N ASP A 219 14.39 17.54 -6.77
CA ASP A 219 13.56 16.65 -7.58
C ASP A 219 12.21 16.34 -6.94
N LEU A 220 12.17 16.27 -5.60
CA LEU A 220 10.95 16.09 -4.81
C LEU A 220 10.07 17.36 -4.74
N GLY A 221 10.54 18.51 -5.22
CA GLY A 221 9.79 19.77 -5.24
C GLY A 221 10.08 20.74 -4.08
N LEU A 222 11.23 20.59 -3.41
CA LEU A 222 11.69 21.45 -2.31
C LEU A 222 10.63 21.59 -1.21
N LEU A 223 10.28 22.83 -0.82
CA LEU A 223 9.28 23.12 0.21
C LEU A 223 7.88 22.59 -0.14
N GLY A 224 7.61 22.35 -1.43
CA GLY A 224 6.34 21.75 -1.89
C GLY A 224 6.31 20.22 -1.80
N SER A 225 7.44 19.59 -1.47
CA SER A 225 7.52 18.15 -1.25
C SER A 225 6.82 17.74 0.05
N ARG A 226 6.57 16.43 0.21
CA ARG A 226 6.04 15.87 1.46
C ARG A 226 6.98 16.02 2.65
N LEU A 227 8.28 16.30 2.42
CA LEU A 227 9.28 16.48 3.47
C LEU A 227 9.13 17.81 4.21
N GLY A 228 8.62 18.85 3.55
CA GLY A 228 8.55 20.20 4.09
C GLY A 228 9.93 20.87 4.20
N ARG A 229 10.08 21.79 5.15
CA ARG A 229 11.32 22.59 5.31
C ARG A 229 12.47 21.75 5.88
N SER A 230 13.70 22.01 5.43
CA SER A 230 14.93 21.51 6.06
C SER A 230 15.07 22.07 7.49
N THR A 231 15.28 21.19 8.45
CA THR A 231 15.47 21.55 9.88
C THR A 231 16.95 21.55 10.25
N THR A 232 17.78 20.80 9.53
CA THR A 232 19.23 20.76 9.71
C THR A 232 19.96 21.14 8.42
N SER A 233 21.25 21.47 8.53
CA SER A 233 22.18 21.43 7.40
C SER A 233 22.62 19.98 7.17
N GLU A 234 23.08 19.62 5.98
CA GLU A 234 23.62 18.27 5.74
C GLU A 234 24.78 17.93 6.68
N TYR A 235 24.77 16.71 7.20
CA TYR A 235 25.76 16.20 8.14
C TYR A 235 26.01 14.70 7.95
N ASP A 236 27.09 14.21 8.56
CA ASP A 236 27.48 12.81 8.43
C ASP A 236 26.49 11.88 9.13
N ALA A 237 26.22 10.76 8.47
CA ALA A 237 25.43 9.66 8.98
C ALA A 237 26.33 8.41 9.15
N ALA A 238 25.88 7.45 9.96
CA ALA A 238 26.65 6.25 10.23
C ALA A 238 27.00 5.47 8.95
N GLY A 239 28.12 4.76 8.93
CA GLY A 239 28.52 3.94 7.77
C GLY A 239 28.96 4.76 6.55
N GLY A 240 29.49 5.97 6.76
CA GLY A 240 30.10 6.79 5.71
C GLY A 240 29.11 7.49 4.77
N GLY A 241 27.83 7.55 5.15
CA GLY A 241 26.83 8.30 4.40
C GLY A 241 26.58 9.69 4.98
N ARG A 242 25.60 10.37 4.40
CA ARG A 242 25.22 11.75 4.69
C ARG A 242 23.73 11.81 4.88
N ARG A 243 23.24 12.79 5.64
CA ARG A 243 21.80 13.03 5.76
C ARG A 243 21.46 14.50 6.01
N THR A 244 20.22 14.84 5.67
CA THR A 244 19.59 16.12 6.03
C THR A 244 18.19 15.83 6.55
N ASP A 245 17.84 16.42 7.69
CA ASP A 245 16.52 16.27 8.29
C ASP A 245 15.58 17.38 7.84
N PHE A 246 14.32 16.99 7.67
CA PHE A 246 13.21 17.84 7.26
C PHE A 246 12.07 17.69 8.26
N GLU A 247 11.07 18.56 8.17
CA GLU A 247 9.92 18.57 9.07
C GLU A 247 9.18 17.22 9.12
N GLN A 248 9.07 16.53 7.97
CA GLN A 248 8.27 15.31 7.83
C GLN A 248 9.10 14.09 7.35
N GLY A 249 10.42 14.14 7.51
CA GLY A 249 11.28 13.03 7.11
C GLY A 249 12.75 13.41 7.04
N THR A 250 13.55 12.52 6.48
CA THR A 250 15.00 12.74 6.32
C THR A 250 15.41 12.16 4.96
N ILE A 251 16.27 12.88 4.23
CA ILE A 251 16.93 12.32 3.04
C ILE A 251 18.28 11.79 3.48
N PHE A 252 18.54 10.52 3.14
CA PHE A 252 19.81 9.84 3.38
C PHE A 252 20.51 9.63 2.05
N PHE A 253 21.83 9.76 2.04
CA PHE A 253 22.68 9.46 0.91
C PHE A 253 23.85 8.58 1.33
N ARG A 254 24.11 7.54 0.54
CA ARG A 254 25.38 6.81 0.54
C ARG A 254 25.71 6.40 -0.88
N ALA A 255 26.99 6.44 -1.25
CA ALA A 255 27.42 6.25 -2.63
C ALA A 255 26.94 4.93 -3.27
N ALA A 256 26.70 3.88 -2.49
CA ALA A 256 26.23 2.59 -2.99
C ALA A 256 24.72 2.57 -3.31
N GLU A 257 23.89 3.28 -2.55
CA GLU A 257 22.42 3.27 -2.68
C GLU A 257 21.89 4.52 -3.40
N GLY A 258 22.61 5.64 -3.35
CA GLY A 258 22.12 6.93 -3.80
C GLY A 258 21.33 7.67 -2.71
N ALA A 259 20.60 8.71 -3.13
CA ALA A 259 19.84 9.58 -2.23
C ALA A 259 18.35 9.18 -2.20
N HIS A 260 17.87 8.80 -1.01
CA HIS A 260 16.50 8.36 -0.78
C HIS A 260 15.89 9.05 0.42
N GLU A 261 14.64 9.48 0.30
CA GLU A 261 13.90 10.02 1.43
C GLU A 261 13.16 8.93 2.21
N VAL A 262 13.15 9.10 3.53
CA VAL A 262 12.36 8.30 4.46
C VAL A 262 11.46 9.26 5.24
N LEU A 263 10.17 9.24 4.93
CA LEU A 263 9.17 10.06 5.61
C LEU A 263 8.88 9.54 7.02
N THR A 264 8.49 10.45 7.91
CA THR A 264 7.82 10.08 9.17
C THR A 264 6.43 9.54 8.83
N PRO A 265 5.96 8.40 9.37
CA PRO A 265 6.42 7.69 10.59
C PRO A 265 7.40 6.52 10.37
N ILE A 266 7.71 6.15 9.12
CA ILE A 266 8.62 5.03 8.82
C ILE A 266 10.03 5.32 9.35
N ARG A 267 10.52 6.55 9.17
CA ARG A 267 11.83 6.99 9.68
C ARG A 267 11.99 6.69 11.17
N ASP A 268 10.94 6.94 11.95
CA ASP A 268 10.97 6.81 13.41
C ASP A 268 11.01 5.34 13.81
N ALA A 269 10.22 4.49 13.17
CA ALA A 269 10.28 3.04 13.38
C ALA A 269 11.65 2.48 12.97
N TRP A 270 12.16 2.87 11.80
CA TRP A 270 13.48 2.45 11.32
C TRP A 270 14.62 2.84 12.28
N ALA A 271 14.53 4.01 12.90
CA ALA A 271 15.50 4.46 13.89
C ALA A 271 15.57 3.53 15.13
N THR A 272 14.45 2.88 15.51
CA THR A 272 14.44 1.89 16.62
C THR A 272 15.25 0.64 16.30
N TYR A 273 15.42 0.31 15.02
CA TYR A 273 16.28 -0.77 14.55
C TYR A 273 17.74 -0.33 14.31
N GLY A 274 18.14 0.86 14.80
CA GLY A 274 19.48 1.43 14.66
C GLY A 274 19.68 2.30 13.42
N GLY A 275 18.63 2.52 12.61
CA GLY A 275 18.70 3.39 11.44
C GLY A 275 19.81 2.96 10.45
N PRO A 276 20.61 3.91 9.92
CA PRO A 276 21.69 3.59 8.99
C PRO A 276 22.81 2.70 9.57
N ALA A 277 22.97 2.66 10.90
CA ALA A 277 23.93 1.80 11.59
C ALA A 277 23.37 0.40 11.90
N GLY A 278 22.06 0.24 11.78
CA GLY A 278 21.34 -0.99 12.08
C GLY A 278 21.49 -2.05 11.00
N PHE A 279 20.96 -3.24 11.27
CA PHE A 279 21.01 -4.38 10.33
C PHE A 279 20.23 -4.11 9.03
N LEU A 280 19.25 -3.21 9.05
CA LEU A 280 18.52 -2.79 7.85
C LEU A 280 19.38 -1.96 6.90
N GLY A 281 20.40 -1.26 7.41
CA GLY A 281 21.25 -0.39 6.59
C GLY A 281 20.48 0.76 5.93
N TYR A 282 21.07 1.36 4.89
CA TYR A 282 20.52 2.52 4.19
C TYR A 282 19.24 2.19 3.40
N PRO A 283 18.33 3.16 3.22
CA PRO A 283 17.20 3.02 2.31
C PRO A 283 17.68 2.81 0.87
N VAL A 284 17.00 1.92 0.14
CA VAL A 284 17.18 1.68 -1.31
C VAL A 284 15.94 2.08 -2.11
N SER A 285 14.94 2.63 -1.43
CA SER A 285 13.78 3.23 -2.05
C SER A 285 13.38 4.49 -1.30
N ASP A 286 12.74 5.36 -2.06
CA ASP A 286 11.91 6.46 -1.59
C ASP A 286 10.70 5.93 -0.80
N SER A 287 9.98 6.83 -0.12
CA SER A 287 8.74 6.47 0.57
C SER A 287 7.61 6.27 -0.46
N VAL A 288 7.50 5.03 -0.97
CA VAL A 288 6.53 4.66 -2.01
C VAL A 288 5.11 4.76 -1.45
N PRO A 289 4.24 5.63 -2.00
CA PRO A 289 2.84 5.66 -1.62
C PRO A 289 2.14 4.41 -2.14
N VAL A 290 1.41 3.73 -1.27
CA VAL A 290 0.59 2.57 -1.64
C VAL A 290 -0.79 2.77 -1.02
N ALA A 291 -1.81 2.99 -1.84
CA ALA A 291 -3.14 3.41 -1.37
C ALA A 291 -3.05 4.62 -0.38
N ASP A 292 -3.40 4.42 0.89
CA ASP A 292 -3.45 5.42 1.95
C ASP A 292 -2.21 5.44 2.88
N GLY A 293 -1.19 4.64 2.58
CA GLY A 293 0.02 4.57 3.40
C GLY A 293 1.34 4.70 2.61
N LEU A 294 2.43 4.27 3.24
CA LEU A 294 3.80 4.40 2.74
C LEU A 294 4.58 3.10 2.92
N ARG A 295 5.61 2.90 2.10
CA ARG A 295 6.57 1.79 2.25
C ARG A 295 7.97 2.24 1.86
N ASN A 296 8.98 1.88 2.64
CA ASN A 296 10.38 1.99 2.25
C ASN A 296 11.05 0.61 2.26
N ASP A 297 11.97 0.41 1.32
CA ASP A 297 12.86 -0.74 1.23
C ASP A 297 14.28 -0.36 1.68
N PHE A 298 14.97 -1.31 2.31
CA PHE A 298 16.30 -1.10 2.90
C PHE A 298 17.31 -2.13 2.39
N ALA A 299 18.57 -1.71 2.29
CA ALA A 299 19.67 -2.49 1.72
C ALA A 299 19.92 -3.83 2.45
N GLY A 300 19.65 -3.88 3.75
CA GLY A 300 19.74 -5.08 4.59
C GLY A 300 18.63 -6.12 4.34
N GLY A 301 17.79 -5.93 3.32
CA GLY A 301 16.78 -6.91 2.92
C GLY A 301 15.44 -6.81 3.67
N GLY A 302 15.14 -5.66 4.26
CA GLY A 302 13.88 -5.38 4.96
C GLY A 302 13.00 -4.36 4.24
N SER A 303 11.69 -4.43 4.48
CA SER A 303 10.73 -3.38 4.12
C SER A 303 10.01 -2.92 5.36
N ILE A 304 9.83 -1.61 5.53
CA ILE A 304 8.91 -1.08 6.54
C ILE A 304 7.69 -0.52 5.83
N GLY A 305 6.52 -1.11 6.11
CA GLY A 305 5.23 -0.63 5.64
C GLY A 305 4.51 0.14 6.74
N TRP A 306 3.86 1.24 6.40
CA TRP A 306 3.09 2.07 7.33
C TRP A 306 1.73 2.45 6.75
N SER A 307 0.68 2.34 7.57
CA SER A 307 -0.60 3.02 7.36
C SER A 307 -1.05 3.67 8.67
N ALA A 308 -2.03 4.59 8.60
CA ALA A 308 -2.61 5.20 9.79
C ALA A 308 -3.25 4.17 10.73
N VAL A 309 -3.80 3.09 10.18
CA VAL A 309 -4.46 2.01 10.91
C VAL A 309 -3.47 1.04 11.51
N THR A 310 -2.53 0.54 10.70
CA THR A 310 -1.62 -0.55 11.12
C THR A 310 -0.37 -0.04 11.82
N ARG A 311 0.00 1.24 11.69
CA ARG A 311 1.31 1.76 12.08
C ARG A 311 2.45 1.12 11.28
N ALA A 312 3.69 1.42 11.66
CA ALA A 312 4.89 1.05 10.93
C ALA A 312 5.36 -0.33 11.40
N HIS A 313 5.48 -1.27 10.47
CA HIS A 313 5.94 -2.63 10.74
C HIS A 313 7.01 -3.06 9.75
N LEU A 314 8.06 -3.71 10.27
CA LEU A 314 9.13 -4.29 9.49
C LEU A 314 8.75 -5.71 9.04
N VAL A 315 9.04 -6.00 7.77
CA VAL A 315 8.89 -7.32 7.15
C VAL A 315 10.25 -7.73 6.59
N LEU A 316 10.67 -8.97 6.86
CA LEU A 316 12.00 -9.49 6.54
C LEU A 316 11.96 -10.83 5.78
N GLY A 317 13.12 -11.20 5.23
CA GLY A 317 13.40 -12.56 4.76
C GLY A 317 12.44 -13.10 3.70
N ALA A 318 12.15 -14.39 3.79
CA ALA A 318 11.28 -15.09 2.84
C ALA A 318 9.82 -14.59 2.90
N ILE A 319 9.35 -14.17 4.08
CA ILE A 319 8.02 -13.58 4.26
C ILE A 319 7.92 -12.27 3.47
N ARG A 320 8.93 -11.40 3.58
CA ARG A 320 9.02 -10.18 2.77
C ARG A 320 9.05 -10.49 1.29
N ALA A 321 9.90 -11.43 0.86
CA ALA A 321 10.01 -11.79 -0.55
C ALA A 321 8.66 -12.21 -1.13
N HIS A 322 7.90 -13.02 -0.39
CA HIS A 322 6.56 -13.44 -0.80
C HIS A 322 5.54 -12.30 -0.75
N TRP A 323 5.56 -11.47 0.28
CA TRP A 323 4.70 -10.28 0.32
C TRP A 323 4.92 -9.35 -0.87
N LEU A 324 6.19 -9.12 -1.27
CA LEU A 324 6.52 -8.31 -2.44
C LEU A 324 6.05 -8.97 -3.75
N SER A 325 6.15 -10.30 -3.89
CA SER A 325 5.68 -11.01 -5.09
C SER A 325 4.17 -10.89 -5.28
N LEU A 326 3.42 -10.75 -4.18
CA LEU A 326 1.98 -10.53 -4.17
C LEU A 326 1.56 -9.07 -4.38
N GLY A 327 2.51 -8.16 -4.64
CA GLY A 327 2.24 -6.73 -4.85
C GLY A 327 2.34 -5.87 -3.57
N ALA A 328 2.95 -6.40 -2.52
CA ALA A 328 3.17 -5.71 -1.24
C ALA A 328 1.86 -5.14 -0.66
N ALA A 329 1.88 -3.90 -0.14
CA ALA A 329 0.71 -3.24 0.42
C ALA A 329 -0.41 -2.96 -0.60
N ALA A 330 -0.13 -3.03 -1.91
CA ALA A 330 -1.14 -2.90 -2.96
C ALA A 330 -1.80 -4.24 -3.28
N GLY A 331 -1.20 -5.34 -2.81
CA GLY A 331 -1.66 -6.70 -2.98
C GLY A 331 -2.80 -7.08 -2.05
N PRO A 332 -3.27 -8.34 -2.13
CA PRO A 332 -4.45 -8.82 -1.41
C PRO A 332 -4.28 -8.75 0.11
N LEU A 333 -3.05 -8.87 0.63
CA LEU A 333 -2.77 -8.88 2.06
C LEU A 333 -2.82 -7.48 2.72
N GLY A 334 -2.58 -6.42 1.94
CA GLY A 334 -2.47 -5.06 2.46
C GLY A 334 -1.21 -4.83 3.31
N TYR A 335 -1.32 -3.92 4.27
CA TYR A 335 -0.22 -3.52 5.15
C TYR A 335 0.09 -4.57 6.23
N PRO A 336 1.37 -4.70 6.63
CA PRO A 336 1.76 -5.49 7.80
C PRO A 336 1.14 -4.92 9.08
N MET A 337 0.77 -5.82 10.00
CA MET A 337 0.23 -5.55 11.34
C MET A 337 1.12 -6.11 12.46
N SER A 338 2.18 -6.81 12.09
CA SER A 338 3.18 -7.31 13.03
C SER A 338 4.53 -7.36 12.34
N GLU A 339 5.56 -7.44 13.17
CA GLU A 339 6.87 -7.90 12.76
C GLU A 339 6.84 -9.40 12.43
N GLU A 340 8.00 -9.96 12.14
CA GLU A 340 8.18 -11.40 12.07
C GLU A 340 8.16 -12.02 13.49
N GLU A 341 7.19 -12.90 13.72
CA GLU A 341 6.94 -13.57 14.99
C GLU A 341 7.31 -15.06 14.91
N ALA A 342 7.70 -15.65 16.04
CA ALA A 342 7.94 -17.08 16.12
C ALA A 342 6.63 -17.86 15.93
N ALA A 343 6.69 -18.96 15.17
CA ALA A 343 5.61 -19.91 14.98
C ALA A 343 6.10 -21.35 15.29
N PRO A 344 5.20 -22.33 15.49
CA PRO A 344 5.57 -23.68 15.91
C PRO A 344 6.57 -24.37 14.96
N ARG A 345 7.33 -25.35 15.48
CA ARG A 345 8.28 -26.17 14.70
C ARG A 345 9.29 -25.30 13.93
N ASP A 346 9.89 -24.34 14.63
CA ASP A 346 10.90 -23.40 14.11
C ASP A 346 10.47 -22.51 12.94
N GLY A 347 9.17 -22.44 12.65
CA GLY A 347 8.66 -21.52 11.64
C GLY A 347 8.54 -20.08 12.13
N ARG A 348 8.12 -19.22 11.21
CA ARG A 348 7.95 -17.78 11.39
C ARG A 348 6.67 -17.33 10.73
N GLN A 349 6.11 -16.22 11.19
CA GLN A 349 4.92 -15.64 10.56
C GLN A 349 4.89 -14.11 10.70
N SER A 350 4.21 -13.45 9.77
CA SER A 350 3.83 -12.04 9.92
C SER A 350 2.35 -11.89 9.59
N ARG A 351 1.66 -11.06 10.38
CA ARG A 351 0.26 -10.72 10.18
C ARG A 351 0.14 -9.48 9.31
N PHE A 352 -0.86 -9.48 8.45
CA PHE A 352 -1.23 -8.40 7.56
C PHE A 352 -2.72 -8.09 7.74
N GLN A 353 -3.18 -6.94 7.23
CA GLN A 353 -4.58 -6.51 7.34
C GLN A 353 -5.58 -7.60 6.94
N ASN A 354 -5.30 -8.31 5.85
CA ASN A 354 -6.24 -9.26 5.26
C ASN A 354 -5.71 -10.71 5.24
N GLY A 355 -4.67 -11.01 6.03
CA GLY A 355 -4.13 -12.36 6.06
C GLY A 355 -2.87 -12.53 6.88
N THR A 356 -2.22 -13.68 6.70
CA THR A 356 -0.97 -14.02 7.36
C THR A 356 -0.07 -14.73 6.36
N ILE A 357 1.20 -14.37 6.34
CA ILE A 357 2.23 -15.16 5.66
C ILE A 357 2.97 -15.95 6.72
N THR A 358 3.05 -17.25 6.52
CA THR A 358 3.88 -18.15 7.33
C THR A 358 5.05 -18.66 6.51
N TRP A 359 6.16 -18.92 7.17
CA TRP A 359 7.34 -19.55 6.57
C TRP A 359 7.89 -20.65 7.47
N ARG A 360 8.35 -21.74 6.86
CA ARG A 360 9.15 -22.78 7.51
C ARG A 360 10.24 -23.25 6.54
N PRO A 361 11.46 -23.59 7.01
CA PRO A 361 12.58 -23.95 6.11
C PRO A 361 12.26 -25.04 5.07
N ASP A 362 11.42 -26.01 5.44
CA ASP A 362 11.00 -27.13 4.62
C ASP A 362 9.73 -26.86 3.77
N LEU A 363 8.98 -25.79 4.06
CA LEU A 363 7.70 -25.49 3.40
C LEU A 363 7.72 -24.21 2.55
N ALA A 364 8.75 -23.38 2.64
CA ALA A 364 8.78 -22.04 2.07
C ALA A 364 7.70 -21.11 2.67
N ALA A 365 7.51 -19.93 2.06
CA ALA A 365 6.59 -18.91 2.53
C ALA A 365 5.27 -18.99 1.77
N HIS A 366 4.15 -18.99 2.50
CA HIS A 366 2.80 -19.06 1.94
C HIS A 366 1.86 -18.07 2.61
N ALA A 367 1.00 -17.45 1.81
CA ALA A 367 0.01 -16.48 2.22
C ALA A 367 -1.37 -17.11 2.33
N VAL A 368 -2.02 -16.92 3.47
CA VAL A 368 -3.44 -17.27 3.65
C VAL A 368 -4.21 -15.98 3.92
N SER A 369 -5.25 -15.73 3.14
CA SER A 369 -6.05 -14.50 3.21
C SER A 369 -7.56 -14.73 3.22
N GLY A 370 -8.33 -13.68 3.49
CA GLY A 370 -9.78 -13.66 3.34
C GLY A 370 -10.52 -14.67 4.24
N VAL A 371 -11.61 -15.24 3.75
CA VAL A 371 -12.46 -16.17 4.51
C VAL A 371 -11.74 -17.48 4.86
N ILE A 372 -10.79 -17.91 4.03
CA ILE A 372 -9.96 -19.09 4.31
C ILE A 372 -9.05 -18.81 5.50
N HIS A 373 -8.41 -17.62 5.54
CA HIS A 373 -7.59 -17.20 6.68
C HIS A 373 -8.38 -17.14 7.98
N GLN A 374 -9.59 -16.58 7.95
CA GLN A 374 -10.46 -16.52 9.12
C GLN A 374 -10.75 -17.91 9.69
N ARG A 375 -11.08 -18.88 8.82
CA ARG A 375 -11.29 -20.27 9.23
C ARG A 375 -10.02 -20.92 9.78
N TRP A 376 -8.89 -20.74 9.11
CA TRP A 376 -7.61 -21.29 9.55
C TRP A 376 -7.19 -20.73 10.92
N GLN A 377 -7.39 -19.43 11.16
CA GLN A 377 -7.15 -18.81 12.46
C GLN A 377 -8.07 -19.36 13.55
N ALA A 378 -9.36 -19.58 13.24
CA ALA A 378 -10.31 -20.22 14.17
C ALA A 378 -9.90 -21.65 14.56
N LEU A 379 -9.15 -22.34 13.69
CA LEU A 379 -8.58 -23.67 13.93
C LEU A 379 -7.23 -23.65 14.67
N GLY A 380 -6.74 -22.47 15.08
CA GLY A 380 -5.47 -22.30 15.79
C GLY A 380 -4.27 -21.93 14.91
N GLY A 381 -4.50 -21.58 13.64
CA GLY A 381 -3.45 -21.19 12.71
C GLY A 381 -2.39 -22.28 12.52
N ALA A 382 -1.11 -21.88 12.43
CA ALA A 382 0.00 -22.83 12.24
C ALA A 382 0.23 -23.79 13.43
N ALA A 383 -0.30 -23.46 14.61
CA ALA A 383 -0.31 -24.32 15.79
C ALA A 383 -1.54 -25.26 15.83
N GLY A 384 -2.50 -25.02 14.94
CA GLY A 384 -3.77 -25.70 14.88
C GLY A 384 -3.72 -27.09 14.28
N VAL A 385 -4.89 -27.71 14.20
CA VAL A 385 -5.07 -29.08 13.68
C VAL A 385 -4.65 -29.24 12.22
N LEU A 386 -4.72 -28.18 11.42
CA LEU A 386 -4.31 -28.20 10.01
C LEU A 386 -2.80 -27.99 9.80
N GLY A 387 -2.12 -27.35 10.74
CA GLY A 387 -0.71 -26.97 10.62
C GLY A 387 -0.46 -25.83 9.64
N TYR A 388 0.72 -25.84 9.02
CA TYR A 388 1.16 -24.81 8.09
C TYR A 388 0.46 -24.92 6.72
N PRO A 389 0.22 -23.79 6.04
CA PRO A 389 -0.16 -23.80 4.63
C PRO A 389 0.98 -24.34 3.75
N LEU A 390 0.58 -25.11 2.73
CA LEU A 390 1.43 -25.67 1.68
C LEU A 390 1.26 -24.93 0.34
N THR A 391 0.20 -24.12 0.23
CA THR A 391 -0.06 -23.28 -0.92
C THR A 391 -0.65 -21.95 -0.47
N ASP A 392 -0.50 -20.95 -1.35
CA ASP A 392 -1.39 -19.79 -1.32
C ASP A 392 -2.83 -20.21 -1.67
N GLU A 393 -3.74 -19.23 -1.73
CA GLU A 393 -5.10 -19.45 -2.24
C GLU A 393 -5.08 -19.77 -3.74
N LEU A 394 -5.62 -20.93 -4.10
CA LEU A 394 -5.75 -21.44 -5.47
C LEU A 394 -7.22 -21.52 -5.87
N GLY A 395 -7.49 -21.43 -7.17
CA GLY A 395 -8.78 -21.80 -7.73
C GLY A 395 -8.97 -23.32 -7.76
N THR A 396 -10.18 -23.80 -7.52
CA THR A 396 -10.53 -25.24 -7.56
C THR A 396 -10.77 -25.78 -8.98
N GLY A 397 -10.51 -25.00 -10.02
CA GLY A 397 -10.62 -25.39 -11.43
C GLY A 397 -12.02 -25.30 -12.04
N ASP A 398 -13.08 -25.22 -11.22
CA ASP A 398 -14.48 -25.09 -11.67
C ASP A 398 -15.01 -23.65 -11.65
N THR A 399 -14.14 -22.68 -11.35
CA THR A 399 -14.44 -21.25 -11.15
C THR A 399 -15.39 -20.91 -10.00
N ARG A 400 -15.94 -21.90 -9.29
CA ARG A 400 -16.88 -21.69 -8.17
C ARG A 400 -16.17 -21.49 -6.84
N GLY A 401 -15.03 -22.17 -6.66
CA GLY A 401 -14.39 -22.27 -5.36
C GLY A 401 -12.93 -21.84 -5.34
N ARG A 402 -12.45 -21.69 -4.10
CA ARG A 402 -11.06 -21.41 -3.75
C ARG A 402 -10.60 -22.39 -2.69
N VAL A 403 -9.31 -22.67 -2.66
CA VAL A 403 -8.71 -23.61 -1.72
C VAL A 403 -7.32 -23.15 -1.30
N SER A 404 -7.00 -23.33 -0.02
CA SER A 404 -5.60 -23.40 0.44
C SER A 404 -5.35 -24.78 1.02
N TRP A 405 -4.20 -25.34 0.69
CA TRP A 405 -3.76 -26.63 1.19
C TRP A 405 -2.91 -26.46 2.43
N PHE A 406 -3.02 -27.40 3.37
CA PHE A 406 -2.32 -27.41 4.64
C PHE A 406 -1.74 -28.81 4.92
N GLU A 407 -0.79 -28.91 5.85
CA GLU A 407 -0.13 -30.18 6.20
C GLU A 407 -1.12 -31.33 6.47
N ALA A 408 -2.23 -31.04 7.16
CA ALA A 408 -3.21 -32.05 7.57
C ALA A 408 -4.59 -31.90 6.90
N GLY A 409 -4.72 -31.12 5.82
CA GLY A 409 -6.02 -30.95 5.17
C GLY A 409 -6.07 -29.82 4.14
N GLY A 410 -7.27 -29.38 3.81
CA GLY A 410 -7.52 -28.22 2.97
C GLY A 410 -8.70 -27.42 3.48
N ILE A 411 -8.71 -26.11 3.26
CA ILE A 411 -9.88 -25.26 3.51
C ILE A 411 -10.42 -24.82 2.16
N PHE A 412 -11.70 -25.10 1.93
CA PHE A 412 -12.39 -24.80 0.69
C PHE A 412 -13.40 -23.70 0.94
N ALA A 413 -13.42 -22.68 0.08
CA ALA A 413 -14.33 -21.57 0.16
C ALA A 413 -15.16 -21.44 -1.13
N THR A 414 -16.48 -21.29 -0.98
CA THR A 414 -17.37 -20.86 -2.05
C THR A 414 -18.27 -19.73 -1.58
N ALA A 415 -18.86 -18.98 -2.51
CA ALA A 415 -19.84 -17.95 -2.18
C ALA A 415 -21.11 -18.51 -1.53
N THR A 416 -21.44 -19.78 -1.78
CA THR A 416 -22.68 -20.43 -1.30
C THR A 416 -22.52 -21.14 0.04
N THR A 417 -21.39 -21.82 0.25
CA THR A 417 -21.16 -22.59 1.48
C THR A 417 -20.30 -21.85 2.50
N GLY A 418 -19.53 -20.83 2.10
CA GLY A 418 -18.51 -20.24 2.96
C GLY A 418 -17.24 -21.09 3.00
N ALA A 419 -16.37 -20.82 3.98
CA ALA A 419 -15.07 -21.48 4.13
C ALA A 419 -15.15 -22.62 5.16
N HIS A 420 -14.88 -23.85 4.72
CA HIS A 420 -14.92 -25.06 5.55
C HIS A 420 -13.64 -25.88 5.40
N ASP A 421 -13.13 -26.39 6.51
CA ASP A 421 -12.01 -27.32 6.51
C ASP A 421 -12.46 -28.75 6.20
N VAL A 422 -11.64 -29.45 5.41
CA VAL A 422 -11.71 -30.88 5.19
C VAL A 422 -10.37 -31.46 5.59
N GLN A 423 -10.35 -32.13 6.73
CA GLN A 423 -9.14 -32.70 7.34
C GLN A 423 -8.86 -34.12 6.83
N ASN A 424 -7.60 -34.54 6.90
CA ASN A 424 -7.24 -35.94 6.72
C ASN A 424 -7.67 -36.76 7.94
N PRO A 425 -8.19 -38.00 7.75
CA PRO A 425 -8.21 -38.78 6.50
C PRO A 425 -9.39 -38.50 5.55
N THR A 426 -10.43 -37.79 5.99
CA THR A 426 -11.68 -37.55 5.21
C THR A 426 -11.42 -36.88 3.86
N LEU A 427 -10.46 -35.95 3.81
CA LEU A 427 -10.02 -35.29 2.59
C LEU A 427 -9.59 -36.30 1.51
N SER A 428 -8.73 -37.25 1.89
CA SER A 428 -8.23 -38.28 0.98
C SER A 428 -9.36 -39.16 0.43
N ALA A 429 -10.33 -39.50 1.28
CA ALA A 429 -11.52 -40.24 0.87
C ALA A 429 -12.40 -39.45 -0.11
N TRP A 430 -12.69 -38.18 0.18
CA TRP A 430 -13.51 -37.30 -0.66
C TRP A 430 -12.92 -37.09 -2.06
N TYR A 431 -11.59 -37.01 -2.19
CA TYR A 431 -10.93 -36.91 -3.50
C TYR A 431 -11.07 -38.17 -4.37
N ARG A 432 -11.28 -39.36 -3.78
CA ARG A 432 -11.65 -40.57 -4.56
C ARG A 432 -13.03 -40.46 -5.20
N TYR A 433 -13.89 -39.58 -4.67
CA TYR A 433 -15.21 -39.25 -5.22
C TYR A 433 -15.20 -37.99 -6.11
N GLY A 434 -14.02 -37.54 -6.54
CA GLY A 434 -13.84 -36.41 -7.46
C GLY A 434 -13.73 -35.05 -6.79
N GLY A 435 -13.66 -34.99 -5.45
CA GLY A 435 -13.43 -33.74 -4.72
C GLY A 435 -14.50 -32.67 -4.98
N PRO A 436 -14.11 -31.38 -5.11
CA PRO A 436 -15.05 -30.27 -5.33
C PRO A 436 -15.96 -30.43 -6.55
N THR A 437 -15.42 -30.97 -7.65
CA THR A 437 -16.16 -31.23 -8.90
C THR A 437 -16.87 -32.58 -8.93
N GLY A 438 -16.71 -33.36 -7.86
CA GLY A 438 -17.18 -34.73 -7.74
C GLY A 438 -18.67 -34.86 -7.45
N THR A 439 -19.10 -36.06 -7.08
CA THR A 439 -20.52 -36.36 -6.80
C THR A 439 -21.01 -35.76 -5.48
N LEU A 440 -20.10 -35.39 -4.57
CA LEU A 440 -20.45 -34.86 -3.25
C LEU A 440 -20.49 -33.32 -3.22
N GLY A 441 -19.79 -32.66 -4.14
CA GLY A 441 -19.67 -31.20 -4.18
C GLY A 441 -18.77 -30.65 -3.08
N TYR A 442 -18.93 -29.36 -2.78
CA TYR A 442 -18.13 -28.66 -1.77
C TYR A 442 -18.49 -29.04 -0.34
N PRO A 443 -17.58 -28.87 0.63
CA PRO A 443 -17.92 -28.98 2.03
C PRO A 443 -18.97 -27.91 2.39
N GLY A 444 -20.00 -28.34 3.12
CA GLY A 444 -21.05 -27.49 3.67
C GLY A 444 -21.06 -27.48 5.21
N ALA A 445 -20.09 -28.16 5.83
CA ALA A 445 -19.75 -28.02 7.23
C ALA A 445 -18.28 -28.39 7.42
N ASP A 446 -17.75 -28.01 8.57
CA ASP A 446 -16.39 -28.32 8.97
C ASP A 446 -16.22 -29.80 9.31
N SER A 447 -14.97 -30.28 9.27
CA SER A 447 -14.65 -31.62 9.77
C SER A 447 -14.92 -31.74 11.27
N VAL A 448 -15.62 -32.80 11.66
CA VAL A 448 -15.97 -33.13 13.04
C VAL A 448 -15.25 -34.42 13.44
N ALA A 449 -14.57 -34.39 14.59
CA ALA A 449 -13.99 -35.60 15.18
C ALA A 449 -15.10 -36.48 15.77
N LEU A 450 -15.00 -37.79 15.55
CA LEU A 450 -15.99 -38.76 16.02
C LEU A 450 -15.60 -39.37 17.38
N PRO A 451 -16.57 -39.64 18.28
CA PRO A 451 -16.34 -40.49 19.43
C PRO A 451 -15.87 -41.87 18.94
N GLU A 452 -14.79 -42.41 19.52
CA GLU A 452 -14.07 -43.62 19.07
C GLU A 452 -13.07 -43.42 17.91
N GLY A 453 -12.82 -42.18 17.53
CA GLY A 453 -11.79 -41.83 16.55
C GLY A 453 -12.31 -41.78 15.11
N GLY A 454 -11.49 -41.18 14.25
CA GLY A 454 -11.87 -40.83 12.89
C GLY A 454 -12.63 -39.50 12.79
N GLN A 455 -13.10 -39.22 11.59
CA GLN A 455 -13.64 -37.92 11.22
C GLN A 455 -14.87 -38.05 10.33
N TRP A 456 -15.73 -37.05 10.42
CA TRP A 456 -16.89 -36.89 9.56
C TRP A 456 -16.87 -35.50 8.93
N THR A 457 -17.24 -35.39 7.66
CA THR A 457 -17.43 -34.09 6.99
C THR A 457 -18.68 -34.13 6.13
N ARG A 458 -19.47 -33.08 6.21
CA ARG A 458 -20.69 -32.90 5.40
C ARG A 458 -20.37 -32.04 4.18
N PHE A 459 -20.86 -32.50 3.03
CA PHE A 459 -20.77 -31.85 1.73
C PHE A 459 -22.16 -31.47 1.21
N GLU A 460 -22.21 -30.68 0.14
CA GLU A 460 -23.46 -30.22 -0.51
C GLU A 460 -24.44 -31.38 -0.79
N ARG A 461 -23.93 -32.55 -1.20
CA ARG A 461 -24.75 -33.69 -1.68
C ARG A 461 -24.47 -35.01 -0.99
N GLY A 462 -23.78 -35.00 0.13
CA GLY A 462 -23.49 -36.20 0.91
C GLY A 462 -22.58 -35.94 2.09
N SER A 463 -22.16 -37.00 2.76
CA SER A 463 -21.17 -36.92 3.82
C SER A 463 -20.20 -38.08 3.74
N VAL A 464 -19.00 -37.84 4.24
CA VAL A 464 -17.93 -38.83 4.31
C VAL A 464 -17.59 -39.05 5.77
N VAL A 465 -17.61 -40.31 6.19
CA VAL A 465 -17.03 -40.77 7.46
C VAL A 465 -15.76 -41.54 7.13
N SER A 466 -14.67 -41.25 7.84
CA SER A 466 -13.43 -42.01 7.74
C SER A 466 -12.97 -42.38 9.15
N ARG A 467 -12.96 -43.68 9.45
CA ARG A 467 -12.48 -44.23 10.73
C ARG A 467 -11.61 -45.45 10.49
N PRO A 468 -10.62 -45.76 11.36
CA PRO A 468 -9.73 -46.91 11.17
C PRO A 468 -10.43 -48.28 11.17
N ASP A 469 -11.52 -48.43 11.93
CA ASP A 469 -12.23 -49.69 12.16
C ASP A 469 -13.17 -50.06 11.01
N ILE A 470 -13.83 -49.07 10.40
CA ILE A 470 -14.76 -49.28 9.29
C ILE A 470 -14.18 -48.84 7.94
N GLY A 471 -13.14 -48.01 7.90
CA GLY A 471 -12.63 -47.38 6.68
C GLY A 471 -13.45 -46.16 6.24
N ASP A 472 -13.38 -45.84 4.95
CA ASP A 472 -14.11 -44.71 4.37
C ASP A 472 -15.53 -45.13 3.98
N ARG A 473 -16.53 -44.33 4.38
CA ARG A 473 -17.95 -44.56 4.12
C ARG A 473 -18.62 -43.29 3.63
N VAL A 474 -19.41 -43.41 2.57
CA VAL A 474 -20.13 -42.29 1.96
C VAL A 474 -21.63 -42.50 1.99
N VAL A 475 -22.33 -41.50 2.52
CA VAL A 475 -23.80 -41.43 2.53
C VAL A 475 -24.23 -40.27 1.64
N ARG A 476 -25.15 -40.49 0.70
CA ARG A 476 -25.58 -39.48 -0.28
C ARG A 476 -27.09 -39.52 -0.51
N GLY A 477 -27.57 -38.68 -1.44
CA GLY A 477 -28.97 -38.70 -1.88
C GLY A 477 -30.00 -38.51 -0.76
N ALA A 478 -31.16 -39.14 -0.91
CA ALA A 478 -32.25 -39.05 0.06
C ALA A 478 -31.92 -39.73 1.39
N VAL A 479 -31.07 -40.76 1.37
CA VAL A 479 -30.57 -41.43 2.58
C VAL A 479 -29.76 -40.46 3.44
N HIS A 480 -28.90 -39.65 2.82
CA HIS A 480 -28.12 -38.61 3.50
C HIS A 480 -29.01 -37.53 4.11
N VAL A 481 -30.03 -37.07 3.40
CA VAL A 481 -30.98 -36.08 3.93
C VAL A 481 -31.61 -36.62 5.21
N LYS A 482 -32.12 -37.85 5.17
CA LYS A 482 -32.69 -38.52 6.35
C LYS A 482 -31.67 -38.70 7.46
N TYR A 483 -30.46 -39.12 7.14
CA TYR A 483 -29.39 -39.31 8.12
C TYR A 483 -29.06 -38.01 8.87
N LEU A 484 -29.06 -36.86 8.18
CA LEU A 484 -28.86 -35.57 8.82
C LEU A 484 -30.03 -35.16 9.71
N GLU A 485 -31.28 -35.43 9.32
CA GLU A 485 -32.47 -35.20 10.15
C GLU A 485 -32.40 -35.96 11.49
N LEU A 486 -31.82 -37.18 11.45
CA LEU A 486 -31.65 -38.04 12.62
C LEU A 486 -30.42 -37.66 13.48
N GLY A 487 -29.74 -36.56 13.18
CA GLY A 487 -28.58 -36.07 13.95
C GLY A 487 -27.24 -36.62 13.48
N GLY A 488 -27.16 -37.22 12.29
CA GLY A 488 -25.94 -37.71 11.68
C GLY A 488 -25.19 -38.70 12.58
N PRO A 489 -23.85 -38.62 12.69
CA PRO A 489 -23.06 -39.58 13.47
C PRO A 489 -23.28 -39.51 14.97
N THR A 490 -23.86 -38.41 15.48
CA THR A 490 -24.27 -38.28 16.89
C THR A 490 -25.68 -38.78 17.16
N GLY A 491 -26.42 -39.13 16.10
CA GLY A 491 -27.79 -39.65 16.17
C GLY A 491 -27.88 -41.10 16.63
N ALA A 492 -29.11 -41.59 16.81
CA ALA A 492 -29.39 -42.94 17.30
C ALA A 492 -28.85 -44.06 16.39
N LEU A 493 -28.66 -43.78 15.09
CA LEU A 493 -28.10 -44.72 14.12
C LEU A 493 -26.58 -44.90 14.24
N GLY A 494 -25.86 -43.89 14.76
CA GLY A 494 -24.40 -43.87 14.80
C GLY A 494 -23.76 -43.66 13.43
N VAL A 495 -22.53 -44.15 13.26
CA VAL A 495 -21.77 -44.00 11.99
C VAL A 495 -22.22 -45.00 10.93
N PRO A 496 -22.15 -44.66 9.63
CA PRO A 496 -22.43 -45.60 8.54
C PRO A 496 -21.40 -46.72 8.53
N VAL A 497 -21.85 -47.96 8.28
CA VAL A 497 -20.99 -49.15 8.12
C VAL A 497 -20.92 -49.64 6.69
N THR A 498 -21.72 -49.10 5.77
CA THR A 498 -21.58 -49.33 4.32
C THR A 498 -21.66 -48.02 3.54
N ASP A 499 -21.16 -48.03 2.31
CA ASP A 499 -21.59 -47.04 1.31
C ASP A 499 -23.07 -47.25 0.95
N GLU A 500 -23.70 -46.24 0.38
CA GLU A 500 -25.04 -46.37 -0.21
C GLU A 500 -25.04 -47.36 -1.38
N ALA A 501 -25.87 -48.39 -1.27
CA ALA A 501 -25.99 -49.46 -2.24
C ALA A 501 -27.45 -49.66 -2.68
N GLY A 502 -27.63 -50.14 -3.91
CA GLY A 502 -28.94 -50.57 -4.37
C GLY A 502 -29.42 -51.78 -3.58
N THR A 503 -30.72 -51.82 -3.27
CA THR A 503 -31.34 -53.02 -2.70
C THR A 503 -31.35 -54.17 -3.71
N GLY A 504 -31.38 -55.42 -3.24
CA GLY A 504 -31.26 -56.61 -4.10
C GLY A 504 -32.35 -56.75 -5.17
N ASP A 505 -33.52 -56.15 -4.94
CA ASP A 505 -34.64 -56.06 -5.89
C ASP A 505 -34.51 -54.91 -6.91
N ARG A 506 -33.45 -54.10 -6.80
CA ARG A 506 -33.16 -52.90 -7.61
C ARG A 506 -34.25 -51.82 -7.58
N ARG A 507 -35.12 -51.82 -6.57
CA ARG A 507 -36.20 -50.81 -6.42
C ARG A 507 -35.84 -49.65 -5.50
N GLY A 508 -34.82 -49.81 -4.66
CA GLY A 508 -34.44 -48.83 -3.64
C GLY A 508 -32.95 -48.70 -3.42
N GLN A 509 -32.61 -47.82 -2.49
CA GLN A 509 -31.26 -47.61 -1.98
C GLN A 509 -31.23 -47.89 -0.48
N VAL A 510 -30.09 -48.35 0.03
CA VAL A 510 -29.87 -48.60 1.45
C VAL A 510 -28.48 -48.15 1.87
N SER A 511 -28.39 -47.55 3.06
CA SER A 511 -27.14 -47.45 3.82
C SER A 511 -27.32 -48.10 5.18
N TRP A 512 -26.33 -48.86 5.59
CA TRP A 512 -26.29 -49.50 6.90
C TRP A 512 -25.49 -48.64 7.88
N PHE A 513 -25.92 -48.63 9.14
CA PHE A 513 -25.32 -47.90 10.24
C PHE A 513 -25.10 -48.85 11.44
N GLN A 514 -24.35 -48.41 12.44
CA GLN A 514 -24.05 -49.22 13.62
C GLN A 514 -25.32 -49.78 14.30
N SER A 515 -26.36 -48.96 14.41
CA SER A 515 -27.58 -49.29 15.16
C SER A 515 -28.83 -49.47 14.30
N GLY A 516 -28.68 -49.55 12.97
CA GLY A 516 -29.82 -49.70 12.07
C GLY A 516 -29.47 -49.50 10.60
N ALA A 517 -30.47 -49.26 9.77
CA ALA A 517 -30.29 -48.95 8.35
C ALA A 517 -31.36 -47.97 7.88
N ILE A 518 -31.02 -47.16 6.88
CA ILE A 518 -31.98 -46.27 6.20
C ILE A 518 -32.24 -46.83 4.81
N PHE A 519 -33.52 -47.03 4.49
CA PHE A 519 -33.99 -47.49 3.19
C PHE A 519 -34.71 -46.35 2.48
N TRP A 520 -34.47 -46.22 1.18
CA TRP A 520 -35.18 -45.29 0.33
C TRP A 520 -35.78 -45.97 -0.89
N THR A 521 -37.02 -45.64 -1.21
CA THR A 521 -37.61 -45.89 -2.54
C THR A 521 -38.36 -44.65 -3.01
N ALA A 522 -38.64 -44.57 -4.32
CA ALA A 522 -39.46 -43.50 -4.87
C ALA A 522 -40.90 -43.49 -4.33
N ALA A 523 -41.42 -44.64 -3.88
CA ALA A 523 -42.80 -44.77 -3.38
C ALA A 523 -42.93 -44.42 -1.90
N THR A 524 -41.92 -44.78 -1.09
CA THR A 524 -41.99 -44.65 0.37
C THR A 524 -41.22 -43.46 0.90
N GLY A 525 -40.21 -42.94 0.19
CA GLY A 525 -39.24 -42.02 0.78
C GLY A 525 -38.21 -42.75 1.64
N ALA A 526 -37.40 -41.97 2.37
CA ALA A 526 -36.30 -42.48 3.19
C ALA A 526 -36.74 -42.68 4.65
N HIS A 527 -36.64 -43.92 5.14
CA HIS A 527 -37.04 -44.30 6.49
C HIS A 527 -35.99 -45.18 7.15
N GLU A 528 -35.69 -44.92 8.42
CA GLU A 528 -34.82 -45.76 9.22
C GLU A 528 -35.54 -46.93 9.87
N VAL A 529 -34.81 -48.03 10.02
CA VAL A 529 -35.21 -49.19 10.81
C VAL A 529 -34.10 -49.52 11.80
N HIS A 530 -34.39 -49.47 13.10
CA HIS A 530 -33.43 -49.76 14.16
C HIS A 530 -33.26 -51.26 14.42
N ASN A 531 -32.10 -51.62 14.97
CA ASN A 531 -31.92 -52.91 15.64
C ASN A 531 -32.70 -52.92 16.97
N PRO A 532 -33.41 -54.01 17.33
CA PRO A 532 -33.33 -55.36 16.73
C PRO A 532 -34.40 -55.68 15.66
N ILE A 533 -35.36 -54.76 15.42
CA ILE A 533 -36.43 -54.95 14.42
C ILE A 533 -35.86 -55.23 13.03
N LEU A 534 -34.81 -54.51 12.63
CA LEU A 534 -34.13 -54.69 11.35
C LEU A 534 -33.69 -56.15 11.12
N THR A 535 -33.11 -56.78 12.15
CA THR A 535 -32.67 -58.18 12.10
C THR A 535 -33.84 -59.13 11.89
N GLU A 536 -34.95 -58.93 12.61
CA GLU A 536 -36.15 -59.76 12.46
C GLU A 536 -36.81 -59.56 11.09
N TRP A 537 -36.89 -58.32 10.60
CA TRP A 537 -37.42 -58.03 9.28
C TRP A 537 -36.61 -58.71 8.16
N TYR A 538 -35.27 -58.74 8.26
CA TYR A 538 -34.43 -59.48 7.32
C TYR A 538 -34.58 -61.00 7.44
N ARG A 539 -34.82 -61.55 8.64
CA ARG A 539 -35.18 -62.97 8.81
C ARG A 539 -36.47 -63.31 8.04
N ARG A 540 -37.39 -62.35 7.93
CA ARG A 540 -38.64 -62.47 7.16
C ARG A 540 -38.47 -62.13 5.66
N GLY A 541 -37.25 -61.99 5.15
CA GLY A 541 -36.96 -61.74 3.74
C GLY A 541 -36.80 -60.26 3.34
N GLY A 542 -36.77 -59.35 4.31
CA GLY A 542 -36.42 -57.94 4.11
C GLY A 542 -37.30 -57.24 3.07
N PRO A 543 -36.73 -56.38 2.20
CA PRO A 543 -37.49 -55.64 1.17
C PRO A 543 -38.32 -56.53 0.23
N THR A 544 -37.83 -57.73 -0.08
CA THR A 544 -38.50 -58.72 -0.93
C THR A 544 -39.49 -59.61 -0.18
N GLY A 545 -39.53 -59.50 1.15
CA GLY A 545 -40.35 -60.31 2.03
C GLY A 545 -41.84 -59.93 1.99
N PRO A 546 -42.67 -60.53 2.85
CA PRO A 546 -44.11 -60.29 2.89
C PRO A 546 -44.45 -58.87 3.39
N LEU A 547 -43.56 -58.20 4.12
CA LEU A 547 -43.80 -56.88 4.69
C LEU A 547 -43.47 -55.72 3.73
N GLY A 548 -42.56 -55.92 2.77
CA GLY A 548 -42.11 -54.85 1.87
C GLY A 548 -41.22 -53.80 2.56
N TYR A 549 -41.11 -52.61 1.97
CA TYR A 549 -40.27 -51.51 2.44
C TYR A 549 -40.84 -50.79 3.68
N PRO A 550 -39.99 -50.13 4.49
CA PRO A 550 -40.47 -49.27 5.56
C PRO A 550 -41.21 -48.05 5.00
N VAL A 551 -42.32 -47.67 5.64
CA VAL A 551 -43.16 -46.51 5.29
C VAL A 551 -43.20 -45.45 6.39
N ALA A 552 -42.50 -45.71 7.49
CA ALA A 552 -42.27 -44.77 8.56
C ALA A 552 -41.01 -45.17 9.33
N ASP A 553 -40.47 -44.17 10.02
CA ASP A 553 -39.34 -44.26 10.94
C ASP A 553 -39.69 -45.18 12.13
N THR A 554 -38.67 -45.80 12.74
CA THR A 554 -38.88 -46.61 13.95
C THR A 554 -39.33 -45.73 15.13
N GLU A 555 -40.56 -45.94 15.58
CA GLU A 555 -41.13 -45.28 16.75
C GLU A 555 -40.71 -46.01 18.03
N ARG A 556 -40.50 -45.26 19.12
CA ARG A 556 -40.14 -45.79 20.45
C ARG A 556 -41.18 -45.43 21.51
N PRO A 557 -42.39 -46.02 21.46
CA PRO A 557 -43.36 -45.88 22.55
C PRO A 557 -42.82 -46.50 23.85
N LEU A 558 -43.41 -46.14 24.99
CA LEU A 558 -42.99 -46.65 26.31
C LEU A 558 -42.95 -48.19 26.33
N GLY A 559 -41.74 -48.75 26.47
CA GLY A 559 -41.51 -50.19 26.60
C GLY A 559 -41.45 -50.99 25.29
N ALA A 560 -41.58 -50.35 24.12
CA ALA A 560 -41.52 -51.04 22.84
C ALA A 560 -40.85 -50.22 21.74
N GLU A 561 -40.40 -50.89 20.68
CA GLU A 561 -40.02 -50.27 19.41
C GLU A 561 -40.96 -50.77 18.32
N VAL A 562 -41.38 -49.89 17.40
CA VAL A 562 -42.35 -50.22 16.36
C VAL A 562 -41.86 -49.70 15.02
N SER A 563 -41.80 -50.56 14.00
CA SER A 563 -41.54 -50.14 12.62
C SER A 563 -42.68 -50.57 11.70
N ARG A 564 -43.14 -49.63 10.87
CA ARG A 564 -44.24 -49.83 9.91
C ARG A 564 -43.69 -50.03 8.49
N PHE A 565 -44.21 -51.03 7.80
CA PHE A 565 -43.84 -51.43 6.44
C PHE A 565 -45.06 -51.38 5.52
N GLU A 566 -44.85 -51.44 4.20
CA GLU A 566 -45.91 -51.37 3.18
C GLU A 566 -47.09 -52.32 3.46
N ARG A 567 -46.81 -53.51 4.01
CA ARG A 567 -47.79 -54.59 4.21
C ARG A 567 -47.86 -55.13 5.63
N GLY A 568 -47.39 -54.37 6.62
CA GLY A 568 -47.54 -54.75 8.03
C GLY A 568 -46.61 -53.99 8.97
N THR A 569 -46.57 -54.43 10.22
CA THR A 569 -45.80 -53.80 11.30
C THR A 569 -45.00 -54.87 12.03
N ILE A 570 -43.82 -54.52 12.54
CA ILE A 570 -43.11 -55.32 13.54
C ILE A 570 -43.01 -54.48 14.82
N THR A 571 -43.43 -55.07 15.93
CA THR A 571 -43.25 -54.51 17.27
C THR A 571 -42.24 -55.35 18.05
N TYR A 572 -41.25 -54.70 18.64
CA TYR A 572 -40.29 -55.30 19.55
C TYR A 572 -40.58 -54.83 20.98
N ASP A 573 -40.89 -55.77 21.88
CA ASP A 573 -41.09 -55.48 23.29
C ASP A 573 -39.73 -55.47 24.01
N ILE A 574 -39.38 -54.31 24.57
CA ILE A 574 -38.05 -54.08 25.16
C ILE A 574 -37.88 -54.85 26.47
N LEU A 575 -38.97 -55.17 27.18
CA LEU A 575 -38.94 -55.85 28.47
C LEU A 575 -38.79 -57.36 28.33
N THR A 576 -39.43 -57.94 27.32
CA THR A 576 -39.48 -59.39 27.09
C THR A 576 -38.51 -59.86 26.01
N GLY A 577 -38.02 -58.96 25.14
CA GLY A 577 -37.21 -59.29 23.98
C GLY A 577 -38.01 -59.98 22.86
N GLY A 578 -39.34 -59.97 22.93
CA GLY A 578 -40.24 -60.62 21.98
C GLY A 578 -40.57 -59.74 20.77
N PHE A 579 -40.86 -60.38 19.64
CA PHE A 579 -41.37 -59.73 18.42
C PHE A 579 -42.83 -60.12 18.20
N SER A 580 -43.65 -59.16 17.76
CA SER A 580 -45.03 -59.39 17.29
C SER A 580 -45.29 -58.71 15.96
#